data_AF-A0A929JWN5-F1
#
_entry.id   AF-A0A929JWN5-F1
#
_cell.length_a   1.000
_cell.length_b   1.000
_cell.length_c   1.000
_cell.angle_alpha   90.00
_cell.angle_beta   90.00
_cell.angle_gamma   90.00
#
_symmetry.space_group_name_H-M   'P 1'
#
loop_
_entity.id
_entity.type
_entity.pdbx_description
1 polymer ?
#
loop_
_entity_poly.entity_id
_entity_poly.type
_entity_poly.pdbx_seq_one_letter_code
_entity_poly.pdbx_strand_id
1 'polypeptide(L)'
;MDFKFSDVSENADSLIISGIDKSSNVRSFPNKQAFVKGDIKVVERDDRSIEYILVQEFIRKRGDVYYPKSPFEIVHNRPVVGIASYFFYPKNKMPASKISNNGIFKKAHVK
;
A
#
# COMPACT_ATOMS: atom_id res chain seq x y z
N MET A 1 -4.39 9.43 1.59
CA MET A 1 -4.30 10.03 0.23
C MET A 1 -4.97 9.08 -0.73
N ASP A 2 -5.78 9.61 -1.65
CA ASP A 2 -6.69 8.79 -2.45
C ASP A 2 -6.19 8.66 -3.90
N PHE A 3 -6.28 7.46 -4.46
CA PHE A 3 -5.86 7.12 -5.80
C PHE A 3 -6.93 6.30 -6.48
N LYS A 4 -7.01 6.37 -7.80
CA LYS A 4 -7.83 5.45 -8.60
C LYS A 4 -6.93 4.42 -9.26
N PHE A 5 -7.42 3.20 -9.45
CA PHE A 5 -6.66 2.16 -10.17
C PHE A 5 -7.56 1.38 -11.13
N SER A 6 -6.97 0.82 -12.17
CA SER A 6 -7.70 0.04 -13.17
C SER A 6 -7.68 -1.45 -12.87
N ASP A 7 -6.54 -1.98 -12.41
CA ASP A 7 -6.38 -3.41 -12.18
C ASP A 7 -5.45 -3.78 -11.02
N VAL A 8 -5.58 -5.04 -10.55
CA VAL A 8 -4.68 -5.67 -9.57
C VAL A 8 -4.21 -7.04 -10.05
N SER A 9 -2.98 -7.37 -9.73
CA SER A 9 -2.43 -8.72 -9.82
C SER A 9 -1.56 -9.04 -8.62
N GLU A 10 -1.29 -10.32 -8.39
CA GLU A 10 -0.48 -10.77 -7.25
C GLU A 10 0.67 -11.66 -7.71
N ASN A 11 1.76 -11.56 -6.98
CA ASN A 11 2.78 -12.61 -6.92
C ASN A 11 2.86 -13.14 -5.47
N ALA A 12 3.86 -13.96 -5.17
CA ALA A 12 4.04 -14.55 -3.84
C ALA A 12 4.09 -13.48 -2.73
N ASP A 13 4.85 -12.40 -2.97
CA ASP A 13 5.25 -11.45 -1.91
C ASP A 13 4.58 -10.07 -2.01
N SER A 14 3.84 -9.80 -3.10
CA SER A 14 3.37 -8.46 -3.40
C SER A 14 2.01 -8.44 -4.10
N LEU A 15 1.28 -7.37 -3.85
CA LEU A 15 0.12 -6.94 -4.63
C LEU A 15 0.58 -5.85 -5.60
N ILE A 16 0.31 -6.03 -6.88
CA ILE A 16 0.67 -5.10 -7.94
C ILE A 16 -0.59 -4.35 -8.35
N ILE A 17 -0.61 -3.04 -8.14
CA ILE A 17 -1.70 -2.15 -8.53
C ILE A 17 -1.32 -1.46 -9.84
N SER A 18 -2.20 -1.52 -10.84
CA SER A 18 -1.98 -1.02 -12.21
C SER A 18 -3.04 0.01 -12.62
N GLY A 19 -2.70 0.93 -13.53
CA GLY A 19 -3.62 1.98 -13.95
C GLY A 19 -3.79 3.09 -12.92
N ILE A 20 -2.75 3.34 -12.10
CA ILE A 20 -2.84 4.26 -10.97
C ILE A 20 -2.96 5.71 -11.47
N ASP A 21 -4.12 6.32 -11.25
CA ASP A 21 -4.38 7.73 -11.50
C ASP A 21 -4.36 8.50 -10.18
N LYS A 22 -3.62 9.61 -10.19
CA LYS A 22 -3.47 10.51 -9.05
C LYS A 22 -4.76 11.31 -8.83
N SER A 23 -5.23 11.43 -7.59
CA SER A 23 -6.26 12.43 -7.24
C SER A 23 -5.68 13.73 -6.63
N SER A 24 -4.43 13.73 -6.14
CA SER A 24 -3.85 14.87 -5.41
C SER A 24 -2.40 15.15 -5.76
N ASN A 25 -1.89 16.39 -5.60
CA ASN A 25 -0.55 16.77 -6.06
C ASN A 25 0.63 16.29 -5.19
N VAL A 26 0.42 15.62 -4.06
CA VAL A 26 1.46 15.45 -3.01
C VAL A 26 2.41 14.26 -3.23
N ARG A 27 1.93 13.12 -3.76
CA ARG A 27 2.76 11.94 -4.08
C ARG A 27 2.26 11.27 -5.34
N SER A 28 3.16 10.95 -6.27
CA SER A 28 2.85 10.20 -7.48
C SER A 28 3.37 8.77 -7.35
N PHE A 29 2.52 7.80 -7.66
CA PHE A 29 2.97 6.45 -7.96
C PHE A 29 3.19 6.31 -9.46
N PRO A 30 4.11 5.43 -9.90
CA PRO A 30 4.12 5.00 -11.28
C PRO A 30 2.77 4.36 -11.63
N ASN A 31 2.44 4.29 -12.92
CA ASN A 31 1.20 3.67 -13.41
C ASN A 31 1.02 2.23 -12.86
N LYS A 32 2.13 1.52 -12.62
CA LYS A 32 2.16 0.19 -12.02
C LYS A 32 3.09 0.18 -10.82
N GLN A 33 2.58 -0.16 -9.65
CA GLN A 33 3.35 -0.22 -8.39
C GLN A 33 3.13 -1.55 -7.68
N ALA A 34 4.22 -2.17 -7.26
CA ALA A 34 4.18 -3.34 -6.38
C ALA A 34 4.23 -2.88 -4.91
N PHE A 35 3.35 -3.43 -4.09
CA PHE A 35 3.31 -3.25 -2.65
C PHE A 35 3.53 -4.59 -1.97
N VAL A 36 4.46 -4.63 -1.02
CA VAL A 36 4.78 -5.84 -0.26
C VAL A 36 3.59 -6.23 0.60
N LYS A 37 3.25 -7.52 0.60
CA LYS A 37 2.19 -8.09 1.45
C LYS A 37 2.57 -7.98 2.93
N GLY A 38 1.57 -7.83 3.79
CA GLY A 38 1.74 -7.61 5.23
C GLY A 38 1.00 -6.37 5.75
N ASP A 39 1.11 -5.26 5.01
CA ASP A 39 0.52 -3.96 5.39
C ASP A 39 -0.56 -3.49 4.39
N ILE A 40 -1.25 -4.47 3.77
CA ILE A 40 -2.30 -4.24 2.78
C ILE A 40 -3.63 -4.70 3.35
N LYS A 41 -4.60 -3.80 3.34
CA LYS A 41 -5.98 -4.06 3.73
C LYS A 41 -6.93 -3.81 2.57
N VAL A 42 -7.79 -4.78 2.27
CA VAL A 42 -8.88 -4.63 1.30
C VAL A 42 -10.18 -4.43 2.07
N VAL A 43 -10.90 -3.36 1.75
CA VAL A 43 -12.23 -3.10 2.27
C VAL A 43 -13.25 -3.48 1.22
N GLU A 44 -14.18 -4.34 1.61
CA GLU A 44 -15.21 -4.90 0.73
C GLU A 44 -16.56 -4.27 1.02
N ARG A 45 -17.39 -4.10 -0.01
CA ARG A 45 -18.81 -3.77 0.12
C ARG A 45 -19.64 -5.03 0.40
N ASP A 46 -20.90 -4.85 0.75
CA ASP A 46 -21.87 -5.93 1.00
C ASP A 46 -21.98 -6.93 -0.18
N ASP A 47 -21.79 -6.44 -1.41
CA ASP A 47 -21.83 -7.24 -2.64
C ASP A 47 -20.48 -7.94 -2.97
N ARG A 48 -19.55 -7.98 -2.01
CA ARG A 48 -18.19 -8.54 -2.14
C ARG A 48 -17.32 -7.86 -3.21
N SER A 49 -17.69 -6.66 -3.65
CA SER A 49 -16.82 -5.83 -4.47
C SER A 49 -15.84 -5.03 -3.60
N ILE A 50 -14.66 -4.76 -4.14
CA ILE A 50 -13.65 -3.92 -3.48
C ILE A 50 -14.20 -2.50 -3.44
N GLU A 51 -14.30 -1.94 -2.23
CA GLU A 51 -14.55 -0.52 -2.03
C GLU A 51 -13.25 0.27 -2.21
N TYR A 52 -12.20 -0.13 -1.47
CA TYR A 52 -10.85 0.39 -1.61
C TYR A 52 -9.81 -0.58 -1.06
N ILE A 53 -8.56 -0.36 -1.45
CA ILE A 53 -7.38 -1.00 -0.91
C ILE A 53 -6.58 0.04 -0.12
N LEU A 54 -6.40 -0.19 1.16
CA LEU A 54 -5.54 0.60 2.04
C LEU A 54 -4.14 -0.02 2.06
N VAL A 55 -3.14 0.75 1.67
CA VAL A 55 -1.72 0.42 1.84
C VAL A 55 -1.14 1.36 2.88
N GLN A 56 -0.49 0.79 3.89
CA GLN A 56 0.23 1.56 4.91
C GLN A 56 1.73 1.43 4.66
N GLU A 57 2.43 2.56 4.56
CA GLU A 57 3.89 2.59 4.49
C GLU A 57 4.47 3.34 5.69
N PHE A 58 5.48 2.75 6.31
CA PHE A 58 6.25 3.41 7.36
C PHE A 58 7.13 4.51 6.76
N ILE A 59 6.89 5.77 7.16
CA ILE A 59 7.79 6.87 6.85
C ILE A 59 8.95 6.79 7.84
N ARG A 60 10.13 6.45 7.32
CA ARG A 60 11.40 6.51 8.04
C ARG A 60 12.12 7.79 7.62
N LYS A 61 12.21 8.78 8.50
CA LYS A 61 13.09 9.95 8.28
C LYS A 61 14.47 9.65 8.85
N ARG A 62 15.51 10.21 8.23
CA ARG A 62 16.77 10.46 8.94
C ARG A 62 16.47 11.55 9.98
N GLY A 63 16.24 11.17 11.23
CA GLY A 63 16.65 12.03 12.34
C GLY A 63 18.18 12.21 12.25
N ASP A 64 18.71 13.31 12.79
CA ASP A 64 20.09 13.78 12.62
C ASP A 64 21.10 12.66 12.36
N VAL A 65 21.85 12.82 11.26
CA VAL A 65 22.74 11.82 10.68
C VAL A 65 23.66 11.23 11.75
N TYR A 66 23.40 9.99 12.18
CA TYR A 66 24.44 9.19 12.83
C TYR A 66 25.50 8.89 11.76
N TYR A 67 26.68 9.50 11.93
CA TYR A 67 27.86 9.13 11.17
C TYR A 67 28.46 7.89 11.85
N PRO A 68 28.37 6.69 11.24
CA PRO A 68 29.00 5.52 11.80
C PRO A 68 30.50 5.78 11.92
N LYS A 69 31.09 5.46 13.07
CA LYS A 69 32.53 5.64 13.30
C LYS A 69 33.38 4.71 12.43
N SER A 70 32.75 3.77 11.71
CA SER A 70 33.42 2.81 10.83
C SER A 70 32.63 2.61 9.52
N PRO A 71 33.31 2.48 8.37
CA PRO A 71 32.66 2.48 7.04
C PRO A 71 31.66 1.35 6.76
N PHE A 72 31.63 0.31 7.61
CA PHE A 72 30.87 -0.92 7.38
C PHE A 72 29.89 -1.28 8.51
N GLU A 73 29.56 -0.32 9.38
CA GLU A 73 28.58 -0.54 10.44
C GLU A 73 27.15 -0.58 9.88
N ILE A 74 26.47 -1.73 9.98
CA ILE A 74 25.06 -1.86 9.59
C ILE A 74 24.20 -1.20 10.68
N VAL A 75 23.66 -0.01 10.39
CA VAL A 75 22.83 0.74 11.35
C VAL A 75 21.37 0.26 11.28
N HIS A 76 21.04 -0.73 12.11
CA HIS A 76 19.67 -1.22 12.29
C HIS A 76 18.91 -0.45 13.39
N ASN A 77 18.63 0.84 13.22
CA ASN A 77 17.64 1.53 14.06
C ASN A 77 17.27 2.95 13.55
N ARG A 78 16.67 3.07 12.35
CA ARG A 78 16.10 4.38 11.96
C ARG A 78 14.71 4.53 12.59
N PRO A 79 14.44 5.60 13.35
CA PRO A 79 13.13 5.78 13.95
C PRO A 79 12.06 5.89 12.85
N VAL A 80 10.97 5.13 13.03
CA VAL A 80 9.73 5.35 12.28
C VAL A 80 9.15 6.65 12.82
N VAL A 81 9.03 7.66 11.97
CA VAL A 81 8.56 9.00 12.37
C VAL A 81 7.10 9.23 11.98
N GLY A 82 6.48 8.27 11.30
CA GLY A 82 5.08 8.33 10.92
C GLY A 82 4.66 7.16 10.04
N ILE A 83 3.37 7.05 9.81
CA ILE A 83 2.76 6.08 8.90
C ILE A 83 2.01 6.88 7.84
N ALA A 84 2.27 6.60 6.57
CA ALA A 84 1.47 7.11 5.48
C ALA A 84 0.43 6.08 5.05
N SER A 85 -0.80 6.53 4.85
CA SER A 85 -1.92 5.69 4.40
C SER A 85 -2.37 6.12 3.00
N TYR A 86 -2.36 5.16 2.08
CA TYR A 86 -2.77 5.32 0.69
C TYR A 86 -4.03 4.49 0.44
N PHE A 87 -5.08 5.13 -0.05
CA PHE A 87 -6.35 4.50 -0.38
C PHE A 87 -6.45 4.41 -1.89
N PHE A 88 -6.58 3.19 -2.41
CA PHE A 88 -6.72 2.91 -3.84
C PHE A 88 -8.15 2.46 -4.10
N TYR A 89 -8.89 3.26 -4.88
CA TYR A 89 -10.28 3.00 -5.27
C TYR A 89 -10.32 2.44 -6.69
N PRO A 90 -11.04 1.34 -6.94
CA PRO A 90 -11.10 0.78 -8.29
C PRO A 90 -11.92 1.70 -9.20
N LYS A 91 -11.49 1.91 -10.44
CA LYS A 91 -12.22 2.70 -11.45
C LYS A 91 -13.53 2.02 -11.86
N ASN A 92 -13.52 0.68 -11.88
CA ASN A 92 -14.66 -0.17 -12.22
C ASN A 92 -14.96 -1.11 -11.05
N LYS A 93 -16.21 -1.60 -10.97
CA LYS A 93 -16.57 -2.61 -9.96
C LYS A 93 -15.66 -3.83 -10.07
N MET A 94 -14.95 -4.18 -9.00
CA MET A 94 -13.98 -5.27 -8.97
C MET A 94 -14.31 -6.24 -7.85
N PRO A 95 -14.39 -7.57 -8.09
CA PRO A 95 -14.66 -8.52 -7.04
C PRO A 95 -13.45 -8.68 -6.13
N ALA A 96 -13.67 -8.73 -4.82
CA ALA A 96 -12.60 -8.92 -3.83
C ALA A 96 -11.96 -10.32 -3.91
N SER A 97 -12.63 -11.28 -4.54
CA SER A 97 -12.08 -12.61 -4.84
C SER A 97 -10.92 -12.60 -5.85
N LYS A 98 -10.72 -11.49 -6.58
CA LYS A 98 -9.54 -11.31 -7.45
C LYS A 98 -8.24 -11.20 -6.64
N ILE A 99 -8.35 -10.84 -5.36
CA ILE A 99 -7.24 -10.75 -4.44
C ILE A 99 -7.27 -11.97 -3.51
N SER A 100 -6.13 -12.55 -3.18
CA SER A 100 -6.00 -13.64 -2.20
C SER A 100 -6.09 -13.11 -0.76
N ASN A 101 -6.26 -14.01 0.21
CA ASN A 101 -6.13 -13.65 1.63
C ASN A 101 -4.67 -13.81 2.14
N ASN A 102 -3.72 -14.15 1.26
CA ASN A 102 -2.35 -14.44 1.67
C ASN A 102 -1.58 -13.14 1.91
N GLY A 103 -1.30 -12.82 3.18
CA GLY A 103 -0.61 -11.58 3.57
C GLY A 103 -1.41 -10.31 3.25
N ILE A 104 -2.72 -10.43 3.02
CA ILE A 104 -3.63 -9.33 2.73
C ILE A 104 -4.85 -9.48 3.64
N PHE A 105 -5.12 -8.45 4.45
CA PHE A 105 -6.25 -8.46 5.37
C PHE A 105 -7.51 -7.96 4.67
N LYS A 106 -8.59 -8.75 4.68
CA LYS A 106 -9.87 -8.33 4.11
C LYS A 106 -10.87 -8.03 5.21
N LYS A 107 -11.55 -6.89 5.11
CA LYS A 107 -12.60 -6.48 6.04
C LYS A 107 -13.86 -6.11 5.25
N ALA A 108 -14.99 -6.71 5.60
CA ALA A 108 -16.28 -6.22 5.15
C ALA A 108 -16.55 -4.84 5.75
N HIS A 109 -16.97 -3.88 4.92
CA HIS A 109 -17.48 -2.61 5.37
C HIS A 109 -18.82 -2.87 6.06
N VAL A 110 -18.82 -2.80 7.40
CA VAL A 110 -20.06 -2.87 8.18
C VAL A 110 -20.69 -1.48 8.11
N LYS A 111 -21.87 -1.39 7.49
CA LYS A 111 -22.72 -0.20 7.49
C LYS A 111 -23.18 0.16 8.90
#